data_AF-A0A3L7XYH6-F1
#
_entry.id   AF-A0A3L7XYH6-F1
#
_cell.length_a   1.000
_cell.length_b   1.000
_cell.length_c   1.000
_cell.angle_alpha   90.00
_cell.angle_beta   90.00
_cell.angle_gamma   90.00
#
_symmetry.space_group_name_H-M   'P 1'
#
loop_
_entity.id
_entity.type
_entity.pdbx_description
1 polymer ?
#
loop_
_entity_poly.entity_id
_entity_poly.type
_entity_poly.pdbx_seq_one_letter_code
_entity_poly.pdbx_strand_id
1 'polypeptide(L)'
;MGKTPRTYKGARTPQSLKEVRASARRNAVQQPKRTAAKSLVAKALEIITGQTQGDAATALNKASSALDRAAKHGAIHKNAAARRKSRLAKKAARAAAAGGVMPKVVNKKKSAPKKVAAPKAEAAAAKKPAAKKPAAKKPAAKKAAPKA
;
A
#
# COMPACT_ATOMS: atom_id res chain seq x y z
N MET A 1 17.82 39.15 29.05
CA MET A 1 17.44 38.64 27.70
C MET A 1 18.56 37.79 27.13
N GLY A 2 18.70 36.54 27.58
CA GLY A 2 19.78 35.65 27.14
C GLY A 2 19.37 34.83 25.91
N LYS A 3 19.83 35.21 24.72
CA LYS A 3 19.73 34.35 23.54
C LYS A 3 20.79 33.28 23.68
N THR A 4 20.42 32.08 24.14
CA THR A 4 21.31 30.91 24.10
C THR A 4 21.89 30.76 22.68
N PRO A 5 23.21 30.71 22.51
CA PRO A 5 23.82 30.63 21.19
C PRO A 5 23.38 29.34 20.51
N ARG A 6 23.04 29.42 19.21
CA ARG A 6 22.78 28.21 18.40
C ARG A 6 24.10 27.44 18.31
N THR A 7 24.21 26.36 19.08
CA THR A 7 25.39 25.48 19.16
C THR A 7 25.66 24.69 17.86
N TYR A 8 24.81 24.82 16.86
CA TYR A 8 24.91 24.06 15.62
C TYR A 8 25.71 24.82 14.55
N LYS A 9 26.98 24.44 14.35
CA LYS A 9 27.90 24.97 13.32
C LYS A 9 28.18 23.94 12.22
N GLY A 10 27.16 23.49 11.48
CA GLY A 10 27.34 22.54 10.38
C GLY A 10 26.36 22.75 9.23
N ALA A 11 26.51 21.98 8.15
CA ALA A 11 25.63 22.07 6.97
C ALA A 11 24.25 21.40 7.18
N ARG A 12 24.09 20.47 8.14
CA ARG A 12 22.87 19.68 8.36
C ARG A 12 22.23 19.93 9.73
N THR A 13 21.52 21.05 9.86
CA THR A 13 20.85 21.43 11.13
C THR A 13 20.05 20.28 11.75
N PRO A 14 19.95 20.18 13.09
CA PRO A 14 19.18 19.11 13.74
C PRO A 14 17.72 19.09 13.25
N GLN A 15 17.18 20.27 12.90
CA GLN A 15 15.88 20.40 12.28
C GLN A 15 15.83 19.80 10.87
N SER A 16 16.85 20.02 10.02
CA SER A 16 16.86 19.42 8.68
C SER A 16 16.96 17.89 8.75
N LEU A 17 17.77 17.34 9.65
CA LEU A 17 17.83 15.89 9.89
C LEU A 17 16.52 15.32 10.44
N LYS A 18 15.78 16.09 11.23
CA LYS A 18 14.43 15.73 11.68
C LYS A 18 13.43 15.71 10.52
N GLU A 19 13.44 16.75 9.67
CA GLU A 19 12.57 16.84 8.51
C GLU A 19 12.80 15.71 7.51
N VAL A 20 14.05 15.31 7.26
CA VAL A 20 14.37 14.15 6.41
C VAL A 20 13.75 12.86 6.96
N ARG A 21 13.82 12.62 8.27
CA ARG A 21 13.19 11.45 8.89
C ARG A 21 11.66 11.54 8.84
N ALA A 22 11.09 12.71 9.07
CA ALA A 22 9.65 12.92 9.02
C ALA A 22 9.08 12.79 7.59
N SER A 23 9.80 13.29 6.58
CA SER A 23 9.41 13.17 5.17
C SER A 23 9.46 11.72 4.71
N ALA A 24 10.51 10.96 5.07
CA ALA A 24 10.62 9.53 4.78
C ALA A 24 9.45 8.73 5.37
N ARG A 25 9.10 8.97 6.65
CA ARG A 25 7.95 8.34 7.32
C ARG A 25 6.62 8.68 6.64
N ARG A 26 6.39 9.96 6.31
CA ARG A 26 5.19 10.39 5.57
C ARG A 26 5.12 9.74 4.19
N ASN A 27 6.25 9.65 3.49
CA ASN A 27 6.33 9.05 2.16
C ASN A 27 6.00 7.56 2.19
N ALA A 28 6.55 6.80 3.16
CA ALA A 28 6.26 5.38 3.33
C ALA A 28 4.75 5.07 3.46
N VAL A 29 3.97 5.96 4.08
CA VAL A 29 2.52 5.80 4.23
C VAL A 29 1.74 6.27 3.00
N GLN A 30 2.15 7.40 2.40
CA GLN A 30 1.37 8.03 1.32
C GLN A 30 1.68 7.46 -0.05
N GLN A 31 2.92 7.01 -0.27
CA GLN A 31 3.34 6.45 -1.55
C GLN A 31 2.52 5.25 -1.99
N PRO A 32 2.30 4.20 -1.17
CA PRO A 32 1.49 3.05 -1.60
C PRO A 32 0.05 3.45 -1.95
N LYS A 33 -0.52 4.45 -1.25
CA LYS A 33 -1.88 4.95 -1.56
C LYS A 33 -1.91 5.69 -2.90
N ARG A 34 -0.89 6.49 -3.19
CA ARG A 34 -0.73 7.21 -4.47
C ARG A 34 -0.50 6.24 -5.62
N THR A 35 0.39 5.27 -5.45
CA THR A 35 0.73 4.29 -6.49
C THR A 35 -0.44 3.36 -6.75
N ALA A 36 -1.10 2.83 -5.72
CA ALA A 36 -2.30 1.99 -5.88
C ALA A 36 -3.40 2.73 -6.66
N ALA A 37 -3.69 3.98 -6.31
CA ALA A 37 -4.67 4.79 -7.04
C ALA A 37 -4.23 5.04 -8.49
N LYS A 38 -2.95 5.33 -8.74
CA LYS A 38 -2.41 5.53 -10.10
C LYS A 38 -2.54 4.25 -10.93
N SER A 39 -2.17 3.10 -10.38
CA SER A 39 -2.23 1.80 -11.07
C SER A 39 -3.66 1.38 -11.38
N LEU A 40 -4.61 1.58 -10.47
CA LEU A 40 -6.02 1.25 -10.73
C LEU A 40 -6.65 2.16 -11.79
N VAL A 41 -6.27 3.45 -11.80
CA VAL A 41 -6.67 4.36 -12.87
C VAL A 41 -6.07 3.93 -14.21
N ALA A 42 -4.79 3.56 -14.26
CA ALA A 42 -4.15 3.06 -15.49
C ALA A 42 -4.86 1.81 -16.02
N LYS A 43 -5.11 0.80 -15.17
CA LYS A 43 -5.86 -0.40 -15.53
C LYS A 43 -7.27 -0.09 -16.03
N ALA A 44 -7.98 0.81 -15.37
CA ALA A 44 -9.31 1.22 -15.82
C ALA A 44 -9.25 1.88 -17.21
N LEU A 45 -8.22 2.68 -17.49
CA LEU A 45 -8.02 3.28 -18.80
C LEU A 45 -7.72 2.23 -19.87
N GLU A 46 -6.82 1.28 -19.60
CA GLU A 46 -6.49 0.17 -20.52
C GLU A 46 -7.70 -0.68 -20.88
N ILE A 47 -8.61 -0.92 -19.92
CA ILE A 47 -9.86 -1.67 -20.17
C ILE A 47 -10.82 -0.83 -21.02
N ILE A 48 -10.96 0.47 -20.73
CA ILE A 48 -11.85 1.38 -21.47
C ILE A 48 -11.39 1.58 -22.91
N THR A 49 -10.07 1.61 -23.15
CA THR A 49 -9.50 1.75 -24.49
C THR A 49 -9.47 0.43 -25.27
N GLY A 50 -9.90 -0.68 -24.67
CA GLY A 50 -9.89 -2.00 -25.31
C GLY A 50 -8.50 -2.64 -25.43
N GLN A 51 -7.48 -2.09 -24.78
CA GLN A 51 -6.14 -2.69 -24.75
C GLN A 51 -6.10 -3.96 -23.90
N THR A 52 -7.03 -4.09 -22.95
CA THR A 52 -7.14 -5.25 -22.06
C THR A 52 -8.59 -5.67 -21.91
N GLN A 53 -8.86 -6.98 -21.89
CA GLN A 53 -10.19 -7.52 -21.68
C GLN A 53 -10.54 -7.47 -20.19
N GLY A 54 -11.72 -6.97 -19.86
CA GLY A 54 -12.19 -6.92 -18.48
C GLY A 54 -13.55 -6.26 -18.33
N ASP A 55 -14.07 -6.32 -17.10
CA ASP A 55 -15.30 -5.62 -16.74
C ASP A 55 -14.98 -4.15 -16.45
N ALA A 56 -15.28 -3.28 -17.42
CA ALA A 56 -15.08 -1.85 -17.33
C ALA A 56 -15.81 -1.22 -16.12
N ALA A 57 -17.02 -1.67 -15.80
CA ALA A 57 -17.79 -1.13 -14.68
C ALA A 57 -17.11 -1.43 -13.34
N THR A 58 -16.60 -2.65 -13.15
CA THR A 58 -15.86 -2.98 -11.93
C THR A 58 -14.53 -2.24 -11.82
N ALA A 59 -13.84 -2.04 -12.94
CA ALA A 59 -12.58 -1.30 -12.98
C ALA A 59 -12.79 0.18 -12.61
N LEU A 60 -13.84 0.79 -13.14
CA LEU A 60 -14.27 2.16 -12.81
C LEU A 60 -14.62 2.32 -11.33
N ASN A 61 -15.36 1.38 -10.76
CA ASN A 61 -15.73 1.39 -9.35
C ASN A 61 -14.51 1.22 -8.43
N LYS A 62 -13.58 0.33 -8.79
CA LYS A 62 -12.31 0.17 -8.04
C LYS A 62 -11.45 1.42 -8.12
N ALA A 63 -11.33 2.03 -9.29
CA ALA A 63 -10.54 3.24 -9.49
C ALA A 63 -11.12 4.44 -8.73
N SER A 64 -12.43 4.67 -8.79
CA SER A 64 -13.11 5.75 -8.06
C SER A 64 -12.95 5.57 -6.54
N SER A 65 -13.19 4.37 -6.03
CA SER A 65 -13.05 4.05 -4.61
C SER A 65 -11.60 4.25 -4.11
N ALA A 66 -10.59 3.88 -4.92
CA ALA A 66 -9.19 4.10 -4.58
C ALA A 66 -8.79 5.59 -4.57
N LEU A 67 -9.31 6.38 -5.51
CA LEU A 67 -9.08 7.83 -5.54
C LEU A 67 -9.65 8.52 -4.30
N ASP A 68 -10.84 8.12 -3.86
CA ASP A 68 -11.49 8.71 -2.70
C ASP A 68 -10.81 8.31 -1.38
N ARG A 69 -10.35 7.06 -1.27
CA ARG A 69 -9.50 6.62 -0.14
C ARG A 69 -8.17 7.38 -0.10
N ALA A 70 -7.52 7.59 -1.25
CA ALA A 70 -6.30 8.38 -1.33
C ALA A 70 -6.54 9.85 -0.93
N ALA A 71 -7.71 10.41 -1.26
CA ALA A 71 -8.09 11.75 -0.84
C ALA A 71 -8.34 11.85 0.67
N LYS A 72 -9.08 10.90 1.24
CA LYS A 72 -9.38 10.84 2.68
C LYS A 72 -8.12 10.84 3.54
N HIS A 73 -7.08 10.13 3.10
CA HIS A 73 -5.81 10.06 3.83
C HIS A 73 -4.84 11.19 3.49
N GLY A 74 -5.24 12.20 2.70
CA GLY A 74 -4.38 13.32 2.32
C GLY A 74 -3.26 12.96 1.34
N ALA A 75 -3.32 11.79 0.72
CA ALA A 75 -2.33 11.38 -0.26
C ALA A 75 -2.50 12.18 -1.57
N ILE A 76 -3.75 12.52 -1.93
CA ILE A 76 -4.13 13.35 -3.08
C ILE A 76 -5.12 14.41 -2.57
N HIS A 77 -5.08 15.63 -3.11
CA HIS A 77 -6.06 16.65 -2.74
C HIS A 77 -7.47 16.31 -3.26
N LYS A 78 -8.53 16.71 -2.54
CA LYS A 78 -9.95 16.44 -2.91
C LYS A 78 -10.27 16.85 -4.36
N ASN A 79 -9.80 18.03 -4.78
CA ASN A 79 -10.02 18.51 -6.15
C ASN A 79 -9.22 17.71 -7.18
N ALA A 80 -8.03 17.21 -6.82
CA ALA A 80 -7.26 16.35 -7.70
C ALA A 80 -7.93 14.98 -7.87
N ALA A 81 -8.53 14.42 -6.82
CA ALA A 81 -9.35 13.21 -6.91
C ALA A 81 -10.60 13.46 -7.78
N ALA A 82 -11.35 14.54 -7.55
CA ALA A 82 -12.51 14.92 -8.35
C ALA A 82 -12.17 15.11 -9.84
N ARG A 83 -11.07 15.80 -10.15
CA ARG A 83 -10.59 15.97 -11.53
C ARG A 83 -10.23 14.65 -12.18
N ARG A 84 -9.58 13.73 -11.45
CA ARG A 84 -9.25 12.40 -11.97
C ARG A 84 -10.51 11.58 -12.24
N LYS A 85 -11.49 11.59 -11.34
CA LYS A 85 -12.81 10.95 -11.53
C LYS A 85 -13.53 11.51 -12.76
N SER A 86 -13.62 12.83 -12.88
CA SER A 86 -14.25 13.50 -14.03
C SER A 86 -13.57 13.14 -15.36
N ARG A 87 -12.24 13.17 -15.41
CA ARG A 87 -11.48 12.78 -16.61
C ARG A 87 -11.71 11.32 -16.99
N LEU A 88 -11.77 10.42 -16.02
CA LEU A 88 -12.03 9.01 -16.24
C LEU A 88 -13.43 8.79 -16.81
N ALA A 89 -14.44 9.45 -16.24
CA ALA A 89 -15.82 9.40 -16.73
C ALA A 89 -15.95 9.94 -18.16
N LYS A 90 -15.30 11.07 -18.49
CA LYS A 90 -15.29 11.61 -19.86
C LYS A 90 -14.68 10.63 -20.86
N LYS A 91 -13.61 9.94 -20.47
CA LYS A 91 -12.99 8.93 -21.33
C LYS A 91 -13.88 7.71 -21.52
N ALA A 92 -14.53 7.23 -20.47
CA ALA A 92 -15.51 6.14 -20.56
C ALA A 92 -16.68 6.51 -21.47
N ALA A 93 -17.24 7.72 -21.31
CA ALA A 93 -18.32 8.20 -22.16
C ALA A 93 -17.90 8.33 -23.63
N ARG A 94 -16.70 8.87 -23.90
CA ARG A 94 -16.15 8.96 -25.26
C ARG A 94 -15.93 7.58 -25.88
N ALA A 95 -15.42 6.61 -25.11
CA ALA A 95 -15.22 5.25 -25.59
C ALA A 95 -16.55 4.54 -25.90
N ALA A 96 -17.58 4.77 -25.07
CA ALA A 96 -18.93 4.27 -25.33
C ALA A 96 -19.54 4.90 -26.59
N ALA A 97 -19.37 6.21 -26.80
CA ALA A 97 -19.84 6.90 -27.99
C ALA A 97 -19.09 6.51 -29.28
N ALA A 98 -17.84 6.07 -29.18
CA ALA A 98 -17.00 5.70 -30.32
C ALA A 98 -17.21 4.25 -30.82
N GLY A 99 -18.22 3.51 -30.31
CA GLY A 99 -18.62 2.23 -30.91
C GLY A 99 -17.83 1.00 -30.46
N GLY A 100 -17.37 0.95 -29.21
CA GLY A 100 -16.80 -0.26 -28.60
C GLY A 100 -17.78 -0.93 -27.64
N VAL A 101 -18.75 -1.69 -28.15
CA VAL A 101 -19.46 -2.68 -27.31
C VAL A 101 -18.44 -3.75 -26.98
N MET A 102 -17.94 -3.76 -25.74
CA MET A 102 -17.75 -4.96 -24.91
C MET A 102 -17.24 -4.55 -23.51
N PRO A 103 -18.11 -4.29 -22.54
CA PRO A 103 -17.93 -4.87 -21.23
C PRO A 103 -18.72 -6.18 -21.23
N LYS A 104 -18.01 -7.30 -21.35
CA LYS A 104 -18.60 -8.59 -20.98
C LYS A 104 -18.95 -8.46 -19.50
N VAL A 105 -20.22 -8.17 -19.22
CA VAL A 105 -20.79 -8.24 -17.88
C VAL A 105 -20.76 -9.71 -17.51
N VAL A 106 -19.63 -10.17 -16.97
CA VAL A 106 -19.60 -11.46 -16.28
C VAL A 106 -20.35 -11.21 -14.98
N ASN A 107 -21.67 -11.40 -15.04
CA ASN A 107 -22.56 -11.41 -13.88
C ASN A 107 -21.97 -12.36 -12.82
N LYS A 108 -21.21 -11.83 -11.88
CA LYS A 108 -20.82 -12.58 -10.68
C LYS A 108 -22.07 -12.62 -9.81
N LYS A 109 -22.85 -13.70 -9.96
CA LYS A 109 -23.85 -14.15 -9.00
C LYS A 109 -23.24 -13.98 -7.60
N LYS A 110 -23.96 -13.25 -6.75
CA LYS A 110 -23.64 -12.92 -5.36
C LYS A 110 -23.37 -14.22 -4.58
N SER A 111 -22.12 -14.69 -4.54
CA SER A 111 -21.71 -15.74 -3.63
C SER A 111 -21.33 -15.07 -2.31
N ALA A 112 -22.18 -15.28 -1.30
CA ALA A 112 -22.01 -14.83 0.08
C ALA A 112 -20.60 -15.15 0.62
N PRO A 113 -20.08 -14.37 1.59
CA PRO A 113 -18.78 -14.66 2.19
C PRO A 113 -18.84 -15.97 2.96
N LYS A 114 -18.28 -17.04 2.39
CA LYS A 114 -17.88 -18.22 3.18
C LYS A 114 -16.81 -17.75 4.16
N LYS A 115 -17.16 -17.81 5.44
CA LYS A 115 -16.29 -17.70 6.62
C LYS A 115 -15.13 -18.69 6.42
N VAL A 116 -13.94 -18.19 6.06
CA VAL A 116 -12.73 -19.01 6.07
C VAL A 116 -12.30 -19.17 7.52
N ALA A 117 -12.61 -20.35 8.05
CA ALA A 117 -11.99 -20.88 9.25
C ALA A 117 -10.48 -20.97 9.05
N ALA A 118 -9.73 -20.60 10.07
CA ALA A 118 -8.30 -20.86 10.16
C ALA A 118 -8.05 -22.38 10.16
N PRO A 119 -7.05 -22.88 9.43
CA PRO A 119 -6.43 -24.16 9.76
C PRO A 119 -5.06 -23.95 10.43
N LYS A 120 -4.90 -24.71 11.51
CA LYS A 120 -3.65 -25.01 12.21
C LYS A 120 -2.63 -25.67 11.26
N ALA A 121 -1.39 -25.62 11.73
CA ALA A 121 -0.17 -26.17 11.18
C ALA A 121 -0.25 -27.62 10.65
N GLU A 122 0.50 -27.89 9.57
CA GLU A 122 1.25 -29.14 9.42
C GLU A 122 2.42 -28.98 8.44
N ALA A 123 3.48 -29.73 8.69
CA ALA A 123 4.81 -29.61 8.11
C ALA A 123 5.00 -30.45 6.83
N ALA A 124 5.88 -30.00 5.91
CA ALA A 124 6.84 -30.83 5.16
C ALA A 124 7.51 -30.02 4.03
N ALA A 125 8.84 -29.97 3.99
CA ALA A 125 9.67 -30.20 2.80
C ALA A 125 11.14 -29.85 3.09
N ALA A 126 11.99 -30.87 3.02
CA ALA A 126 13.41 -30.84 3.27
C ALA A 126 14.22 -30.32 2.07
N LYS A 127 15.24 -29.49 2.31
CA LYS A 127 16.56 -29.53 1.63
C LYS A 127 17.65 -29.07 2.62
N LYS A 128 18.62 -29.95 2.90
CA LYS A 128 19.81 -29.70 3.73
C LYS A 128 20.80 -28.78 2.99
N PRO A 129 21.69 -28.08 3.72
CA PRO A 129 23.12 -28.35 3.49
C PRO A 129 23.87 -28.71 4.79
N ALA A 130 25.07 -29.22 4.57
CA ALA A 130 25.82 -30.10 5.45
C ALA A 130 26.46 -29.44 6.70
N ALA A 131 26.40 -30.21 7.79
CA ALA A 131 27.45 -30.51 8.77
C ALA A 131 28.47 -29.43 9.20
N LYS A 132 28.36 -29.01 10.47
CA LYS A 132 29.44 -29.10 11.49
C LYS A 132 28.79 -29.21 12.89
N LYS A 133 29.12 -30.29 13.61
CA LYS A 133 28.67 -30.69 14.98
C LYS A 133 29.78 -30.33 16.01
N PRO A 134 29.60 -30.48 17.35
CA PRO A 134 28.39 -30.29 18.19
C PRO A 134 28.67 -29.63 19.59
N ALA A 135 27.58 -29.30 20.28
CA ALA A 135 27.32 -29.45 21.73
C ALA A 135 28.17 -28.72 22.80
N ALA A 136 27.50 -27.93 23.65
CA ALA A 136 27.49 -28.14 25.10
C ALA A 136 26.32 -27.37 25.77
N LYS A 137 25.82 -27.96 26.85
CA LYS A 137 24.53 -27.72 27.52
C LYS A 137 24.52 -26.45 28.39
N LYS A 138 23.34 -25.81 28.51
CA LYS A 138 22.97 -25.02 29.70
C LYS A 138 22.78 -25.96 30.90
N PRO A 139 22.98 -25.46 32.12
CA PRO A 139 21.87 -25.54 33.06
C PRO A 139 21.58 -24.21 33.77
N ALA A 140 20.36 -24.12 34.28
CA ALA A 140 19.78 -22.99 34.96
C ALA A 140 20.13 -22.95 36.47
N ALA A 141 20.03 -21.73 37.03
CA ALA A 141 19.57 -21.38 38.37
C ALA A 141 20.45 -21.67 39.61
N LYS A 142 20.84 -20.57 40.30
CA LYS A 142 20.82 -20.32 41.76
C LYS A 142 21.12 -18.81 41.95
N LYS A 143 20.13 -17.95 42.23
CA LYS A 143 19.55 -17.54 43.53
C LYS A 143 20.57 -16.86 44.49
N ALA A 144 20.30 -15.58 44.77
CA ALA A 144 20.61 -14.78 45.97
C ALA A 144 22.05 -14.28 46.23
N ALA A 145 22.23 -12.94 46.26
CA ALA A 145 22.53 -12.17 47.48
C ALA A 145 22.45 -10.64 47.21
N PRO A 146 21.77 -9.85 48.06
CA PRO A 146 21.84 -8.38 48.06
C PRO A 146 23.07 -7.88 48.82
N LYS A 147 23.44 -6.63 48.54
CA LYS A 147 24.54 -5.85 49.13
C LYS A 147 24.55 -5.89 50.68
N ALA A 148 25.76 -6.00 51.24
CA ALA A 148 26.21 -5.35 52.46
C ALA A 148 27.53 -4.63 52.12
#